data_AF-A0A0N7BVC0-F1
#
_entry.id   AF-A0A0N7BVC0-F1
#
_cell.length_a   1.000
_cell.length_b   1.000
_cell.length_c   1.000
_cell.angle_alpha   90.00
_cell.angle_beta   90.00
_cell.angle_gamma   90.00
#
_symmetry.space_group_name_H-M   'P 1'
#
loop_
_entity.id
_entity.type
_entity.pdbx_description
1 polymer ?
#
loop_
_entity_poly.entity_id
_entity_poly.type
_entity_poly.pdbx_seq_one_letter_code
_entity_poly.pdbx_strand_id
1 'polypeptide(L)'
;MSYVDISYYKDNFKGNIINDDTLENRLERAADQIDVLTYNRIIGIGFENLSPFQQDKIKKAVCLQAEFIEQYGEFINMPLSGYSAGSTSVSFNGSIVNGITTTKEVINYISQTGLNSRRL
;
A
#
# COMPACT_ATOMS: atom_id res chain seq x y z
N MET A 1 2.91 -1.86 -14.00
CA MET A 1 2.40 -3.25 -14.07
C MET A 1 2.13 -3.73 -12.65
N SER A 2 0.90 -4.11 -12.35
CA SER A 2 0.54 -4.60 -10.99
C SER A 2 1.14 -5.98 -10.71
N TYR A 3 1.51 -6.24 -9.45
CA TYR A 3 1.88 -7.58 -8.96
C TYR A 3 0.66 -8.50 -8.70
N VAL A 4 -0.54 -7.92 -8.81
CA VAL A 4 -1.82 -8.53 -8.46
C VAL A 4 -2.78 -8.41 -9.64
N ASP A 5 -3.36 -9.54 -10.03
CA ASP A 5 -4.46 -9.61 -10.98
C ASP A 5 -5.83 -9.37 -10.30
N ILE A 6 -6.81 -8.96 -11.10
CA ILE A 6 -8.20 -8.77 -10.66
C ILE A 6 -8.77 -10.03 -9.98
N SER A 7 -8.46 -11.21 -10.53
CA SER A 7 -8.89 -12.50 -9.97
C SER A 7 -8.30 -12.73 -8.58
N TYR A 8 -7.03 -12.40 -8.36
CA TYR A 8 -6.43 -12.53 -7.03
C TYR A 8 -7.09 -11.59 -6.02
N TYR A 9 -7.38 -10.34 -6.40
CA TYR A 9 -8.07 -9.39 -5.53
C TYR A 9 -9.45 -9.90 -5.09
N LYS A 10 -10.24 -10.45 -6.01
CA LYS A 10 -11.60 -10.93 -5.73
C LYS A 10 -11.64 -12.29 -5.05
N ASP A 11 -10.88 -13.26 -5.53
CA ASP A 11 -11.02 -14.66 -5.10
C ASP A 11 -10.15 -15.00 -3.88
N ASN A 12 -8.92 -14.48 -3.85
CA ASN A 12 -7.94 -14.79 -2.79
C ASN A 12 -7.98 -13.76 -1.67
N PHE A 13 -7.91 -12.47 -2.03
CA PHE A 13 -7.93 -11.38 -1.06
C PHE A 13 -9.35 -11.06 -0.58
N LYS A 14 -10.38 -11.35 -1.38
CA LYS A 14 -11.80 -11.10 -1.08
C LYS A 14 -12.11 -9.62 -0.84
N GLY A 15 -11.43 -8.75 -1.56
CA GLY A 15 -11.69 -7.32 -1.52
C GLY A 15 -12.98 -6.95 -2.25
N ASN A 16 -13.67 -5.93 -1.74
CA ASN A 16 -14.96 -5.45 -2.28
C ASN A 16 -15.11 -3.92 -2.20
N ILE A 17 -14.00 -3.21 -2.00
CA ILE A 17 -14.02 -1.75 -1.79
C ILE A 17 -13.86 -1.01 -3.13
N ILE A 18 -13.06 -1.57 -4.05
CA ILE A 18 -12.70 -0.92 -5.30
C ILE A 18 -13.65 -1.36 -6.42
N ASN A 19 -14.16 -0.40 -7.19
CA ASN A 19 -15.00 -0.68 -8.36
C ASN A 19 -14.20 -1.37 -9.48
N ASP A 20 -14.80 -2.38 -10.11
CA ASP A 20 -14.20 -3.19 -11.18
C ASP A 20 -13.59 -2.35 -12.32
N ASP A 21 -14.30 -1.31 -12.76
CA ASP A 21 -13.86 -0.44 -13.87
C ASP A 21 -12.55 0.31 -13.57
N THR A 22 -12.26 0.54 -12.28
CA THR A 22 -11.06 1.27 -11.82
C THR A 22 -10.02 0.37 -11.17
N LEU A 23 -10.36 -0.89 -10.95
CA LEU A 23 -9.59 -1.81 -10.11
C LEU A 23 -8.15 -1.99 -10.60
N GLU A 24 -7.96 -2.20 -11.91
CA GLU A 24 -6.63 -2.40 -12.49
C GLU A 24 -5.72 -1.19 -12.27
N ASN A 25 -6.22 0.02 -12.53
CA ASN A 25 -5.48 1.26 -12.32
C ASN A 25 -5.17 1.49 -10.84
N ARG A 26 -6.11 1.20 -9.93
CA ARG A 26 -5.88 1.32 -8.48
C ARG A 26 -4.82 0.35 -7.99
N LEU A 27 -4.84 -0.90 -8.45
CA LEU A 27 -3.84 -1.90 -8.12
C LEU A 27 -2.45 -1.53 -8.66
N GLU A 28 -2.38 -0.99 -9.88
CA GLU A 28 -1.12 -0.50 -10.45
C GLU A 28 -0.53 0.65 -9.63
N ARG A 29 -1.34 1.67 -9.28
CA ARG A 29 -0.88 2.78 -8.44
C ARG A 29 -0.44 2.33 -7.05
N ALA A 30 -1.11 1.33 -6.49
CA ALA A 30 -0.71 0.74 -5.22
C ALA A 30 0.59 -0.05 -5.35
N ALA A 31 0.81 -0.77 -6.45
CA ALA A 31 2.06 -1.47 -6.72
C ALA A 31 3.25 -0.50 -6.79
N ASP A 32 3.11 0.62 -7.50
CA ASP A 32 4.15 1.67 -7.55
C ASP A 32 4.50 2.20 -6.15
N GLN A 33 3.50 2.36 -5.29
CA GLN A 33 3.70 2.78 -3.91
C GLN A 33 4.43 1.71 -3.08
N ILE A 34 4.10 0.43 -3.26
CA ILE A 34 4.80 -0.68 -2.61
C ILE A 34 6.26 -0.75 -3.08
N ASP A 35 6.54 -0.46 -4.34
CA ASP A 35 7.91 -0.39 -4.85
C ASP A 35 8.72 0.70 -4.14
N VAL A 36 8.16 1.90 -3.98
CA VAL A 36 8.82 2.98 -3.22
C VAL A 36 9.01 2.60 -1.75
N LEU A 37 8.04 1.92 -1.12
CA LEU A 37 8.14 1.44 0.26
C LEU A 37 9.18 0.32 0.43
N THR A 38 9.49 -0.40 -0.65
CA THR A 38 10.52 -1.44 -0.69
C THR A 38 11.86 -0.95 -1.27
N TYR A 39 12.02 0.37 -1.41
CA TYR A 39 13.20 1.00 -2.03
C TYR A 39 13.51 0.47 -3.44
N ASN A 40 12.47 0.14 -4.20
CA ASN A 40 12.52 -0.46 -5.53
C ASN A 40 13.31 -1.79 -5.59
N ARG A 41 13.44 -2.50 -4.47
CA ARG A 41 14.16 -3.79 -4.43
C ARG A 41 13.42 -4.90 -5.17
N ILE A 42 12.08 -4.84 -5.21
CA ILE A 42 11.28 -5.78 -5.99
C ILE A 42 11.64 -5.67 -7.47
N ILE A 43 11.72 -4.44 -8.00
CA ILE A 43 12.13 -4.17 -9.39
C ILE A 43 13.57 -4.67 -9.64
N GLY A 44 14.48 -4.42 -8.71
CA GLY A 44 15.88 -4.83 -8.85
C GLY A 44 16.10 -6.35 -8.81
N ILE A 45 15.32 -7.09 -8.01
CA ILE A 45 15.39 -8.55 -7.91
C ILE A 45 14.57 -9.22 -9.02
N GLY A 46 13.45 -8.60 -9.42
CA GLY A 46 12.39 -9.19 -10.22
C GLY A 46 11.38 -9.91 -9.33
N PHE A 47 10.10 -9.60 -9.49
CA PHE A 47 9.02 -10.17 -8.67
C PHE A 47 8.98 -11.72 -8.73
N GLU A 48 9.21 -12.28 -9.90
CA GLU A 48 9.25 -13.74 -10.13
C GLU A 48 10.41 -14.43 -9.39
N ASN A 49 11.48 -13.69 -9.06
CA ASN A 49 12.65 -14.22 -8.34
C ASN A 49 12.50 -14.15 -6.82
N LEU A 50 11.40 -13.57 -6.31
CA LEU A 50 11.09 -13.56 -4.89
C LEU A 50 10.55 -14.92 -4.44
N SER A 51 10.74 -15.24 -3.16
CA SER A 51 10.14 -16.46 -2.60
C SER A 51 8.60 -16.40 -2.66
N PRO A 52 7.90 -17.56 -2.75
CA PRO A 52 6.43 -17.59 -2.72
C PRO A 52 5.84 -16.86 -1.51
N PHE A 53 6.53 -16.93 -0.37
CA PHE A 53 6.16 -16.18 0.82
C PHE A 53 6.25 -14.66 0.60
N GLN A 54 7.35 -14.16 0.05
CA GLN A 54 7.50 -12.73 -0.23
C GLN A 54 6.49 -12.24 -1.27
N GLN A 55 6.26 -13.02 -2.34
CA GLN A 55 5.26 -12.70 -3.34
C GLN A 55 3.85 -12.59 -2.73
N ASP A 56 3.43 -13.56 -1.90
CA ASP A 56 2.12 -13.51 -1.22
C ASP A 56 1.97 -12.27 -0.33
N LYS A 57 3.01 -11.92 0.43
CA LYS A 57 3.00 -10.74 1.32
C LYS A 57 2.94 -9.44 0.53
N ILE A 58 3.66 -9.34 -0.59
CA ILE A 58 3.60 -8.17 -1.49
C ILE A 58 2.21 -8.05 -2.11
N LYS A 59 1.65 -9.15 -2.63
CA LYS A 59 0.29 -9.14 -3.22
C LYS A 59 -0.75 -8.64 -2.21
N LYS A 60 -0.71 -9.13 -0.97
CA LYS A 60 -1.58 -8.64 0.12
C LYS A 60 -1.35 -7.17 0.44
N ALA A 61 -0.10 -6.72 0.48
CA ALA A 61 0.23 -5.33 0.73
C ALA A 61 -0.30 -4.40 -0.37
N VAL A 62 -0.22 -4.80 -1.65
CA VAL A 62 -0.77 -4.06 -2.79
C VAL A 62 -2.29 -3.94 -2.67
N CYS A 63 -3.00 -5.04 -2.40
CA CYS A 63 -4.46 -5.00 -2.23
C CYS A 63 -4.88 -4.06 -1.10
N LEU A 64 -4.26 -4.18 0.08
CA LEU A 64 -4.57 -3.34 1.24
C LEU A 64 -4.26 -1.86 0.97
N GLN A 65 -3.16 -1.58 0.29
CA GLN A 65 -2.80 -0.22 -0.06
C GLN A 65 -3.78 0.37 -1.09
N ALA A 66 -4.24 -0.42 -2.06
CA ALA A 66 -5.24 0.02 -3.03
C ALA A 66 -6.57 0.36 -2.35
N GLU A 67 -7.05 -0.48 -1.42
CA GLU A 67 -8.27 -0.21 -0.66
C GLU A 67 -8.13 1.02 0.25
N PHE A 68 -6.97 1.17 0.88
CA PHE A 68 -6.68 2.35 1.69
C PHE A 68 -6.73 3.64 0.87
N ILE A 69 -6.15 3.65 -0.33
CA ILE A 69 -6.20 4.82 -1.23
C ILE A 69 -7.63 5.07 -1.70
N GLU A 70 -8.41 4.04 -2.02
CA GLU A 70 -9.79 4.23 -2.48
C GLU A 70 -10.66 4.82 -1.37
N GLN A 71 -10.53 4.30 -0.16
CA GLN A 71 -11.36 4.72 0.97
C GLN A 71 -10.92 6.07 1.56
N TYR A 72 -9.61 6.36 1.56
CA TYR A 72 -9.05 7.51 2.27
C TYR A 72 -8.30 8.51 1.39
N GLY A 73 -8.17 8.28 0.07
CA GLY A 73 -7.37 9.09 -0.85
C GLY A 73 -7.70 10.59 -0.86
N GLU A 74 -8.97 10.94 -0.73
CA GLU A 74 -9.43 12.33 -0.62
C GLU A 74 -8.93 12.99 0.68
N PHE A 75 -8.89 12.25 1.79
CA PHE A 75 -8.39 12.76 3.07
C PHE A 75 -6.87 12.81 3.11
N ILE A 76 -6.18 11.93 2.39
CA ILE A 76 -4.71 11.89 2.30
C ILE A 76 -4.16 13.13 1.57
N ASN A 77 -4.87 13.61 0.54
CA ASN A 77 -4.47 14.81 -0.21
C ASN A 77 -4.92 16.11 0.45
N MET A 78 -5.49 16.05 1.65
CA MET A 78 -5.90 17.25 2.37
C MET A 78 -4.66 18.05 2.79
N PRO A 79 -4.57 19.35 2.47
CA PRO A 79 -3.39 20.17 2.78
C PRO A 79 -3.23 20.47 4.29
N LEU A 80 -4.21 20.07 5.11
CA LEU A 80 -4.24 20.30 6.55
C LEU A 80 -3.92 19.00 7.30
N SER A 81 -2.78 18.96 7.98
CA SER A 81 -2.36 17.83 8.83
C SER A 81 -3.07 17.81 10.20
N GLY A 82 -3.69 18.92 10.59
CA GLY A 82 -4.44 19.05 11.84
C GLY A 82 -5.17 20.38 11.93
N TYR A 83 -6.15 20.44 12.83
CA TYR A 83 -6.93 21.64 13.13
C TYR A 83 -7.03 21.82 14.64
N SER A 84 -6.84 23.04 15.12
CA SER A 84 -6.99 23.40 16.53
C SER A 84 -7.91 24.61 16.67
N ALA A 85 -8.95 24.51 17.49
CA ALA A 85 -9.80 25.62 17.88
C ALA A 85 -10.11 25.57 19.38
N GLY A 86 -9.68 26.62 20.09
CA GLY A 86 -9.79 26.67 21.54
C GLY A 86 -9.06 25.51 22.21
N SER A 87 -9.79 24.72 23.01
CA SER A 87 -9.26 23.54 23.70
C SER A 87 -9.39 22.23 22.91
N THR A 88 -9.99 22.25 21.71
CA THR A 88 -10.12 21.06 20.86
C THR A 88 -9.04 21.03 19.79
N SER A 89 -8.32 19.92 19.70
CA SER A 89 -7.34 19.65 18.65
C SER A 89 -7.65 18.32 17.96
N VAL A 90 -7.58 18.31 16.64
CA VAL A 90 -7.75 17.13 15.79
C VAL A 90 -6.48 16.98 14.96
N SER A 91 -5.88 15.79 14.97
CA SER A 91 -4.68 15.48 14.18
C SER A 91 -4.92 14.24 13.33
N PHE A 92 -4.44 14.26 12.09
CA PHE A 92 -4.51 13.10 11.20
C PHE A 92 -3.34 12.15 11.49
N ASN A 93 -3.67 10.92 11.91
CA ASN A 93 -2.67 9.94 12.32
C ASN A 93 -2.31 8.96 11.17
N GLY A 94 -2.06 9.50 9.98
CA GLY A 94 -1.55 8.73 8.83
C GLY A 94 -0.06 8.42 9.00
N SER A 95 0.35 7.17 8.78
CA SER A 95 1.78 6.83 8.80
C SER A 95 2.38 7.18 7.44
N ILE A 96 3.21 8.22 7.39
CA ILE A 96 3.94 8.62 6.19
C ILE A 96 5.29 7.89 6.19
N VAL A 97 5.48 6.96 5.25
CA VAL A 97 6.73 6.22 5.06
C VAL A 97 7.21 6.49 3.65
N ASN A 98 8.44 6.97 3.50
CA ASN A 98 9.03 7.34 2.20
C ASN A 98 8.14 8.29 1.35
N GLY A 99 7.40 9.20 1.99
CA GLY A 99 6.49 10.13 1.31
C GLY A 99 5.14 9.53 0.89
N ILE A 100 4.88 8.26 1.23
CA ILE A 100 3.61 7.58 0.96
C ILE A 100 2.83 7.45 2.27
N THR A 101 1.59 7.92 2.25
CA THR A 101 0.65 7.67 3.33
C THR A 101 0.13 6.25 3.21
N THR A 102 0.32 5.46 4.26
CA THR A 102 -0.03 4.03 4.30
C THR A 102 -0.51 3.64 5.69
N THR A 103 -1.08 2.45 5.81
CA THR A 103 -1.43 1.84 7.10
C THR A 103 -0.23 1.08 7.69
N LYS A 104 -0.24 0.89 9.03
CA LYS A 104 0.74 0.03 9.72
C LYS A 104 0.67 -1.42 9.27
N GLU A 105 -0.49 -1.87 8.85
CA GLU A 105 -0.71 -3.23 8.38
C GLU A 105 0.07 -3.51 7.08
N VAL A 106 -0.03 -2.61 6.10
CA VAL A 106 0.76 -2.66 4.86
C VAL A 106 2.26 -2.71 5.19
N ILE A 107 2.73 -1.84 6.08
CA ILE A 107 4.14 -1.84 6.51
C ILE A 107 4.53 -3.16 7.18
N ASN A 108 3.65 -3.77 7.97
CA ASN A 108 3.92 -5.06 8.62
C ASN A 108 4.06 -6.20 7.59
N TYR A 109 3.22 -6.22 6.55
CA TYR A 109 3.34 -7.18 5.45
C TYR A 109 4.66 -7.01 4.71
N ILE A 110 5.03 -5.78 4.37
CA ILE A 110 6.32 -5.51 3.70
C ILE A 110 7.50 -5.86 4.62
N SER A 111 7.41 -5.55 5.92
CA SER A 111 8.47 -5.84 6.88
C SER A 111 8.79 -7.32 7.00
N GLN A 112 7.77 -8.19 6.91
CA GLN A 112 7.96 -9.64 6.90
C GLN A 112 8.77 -10.14 5.70
N THR A 113 8.82 -9.39 4.59
CA THR A 113 9.60 -9.76 3.41
C THR A 113 11.09 -9.45 3.54
N GLY A 114 11.47 -8.60 4.50
CA GLY A 114 12.82 -8.03 4.62
C GLY A 114 13.14 -6.93 3.61
N LEU A 115 12.28 -6.68 2.62
CA LEU A 115 12.57 -5.77 1.49
C LEU A 115 12.48 -4.29 1.86
N ASN A 116 11.93 -3.92 3.02
CA ASN A 116 11.96 -2.54 3.53
C ASN A 116 13.03 -2.31 4.62
N SER A 117 13.86 -3.30 4.94
CA SER A 117 14.89 -3.17 5.97
C SER A 117 16.15 -2.52 5.39
N ARG A 118 16.73 -1.54 6.11
CA ARG A 118 17.96 -0.85 5.68
C ARG A 118 19.24 -1.62 6.05
N ARG A 119 19.14 -2.59 6.96
CA ARG A 119 20.28 -3.44 7.38
C ARG A 119 20.45 -4.57 6.36
N LEU A 120 21.56 -4.50 5.62
CA LEU A 120 22.20 -5.65 4.98
C LEU A 120 22.87 -6.49 6.06
#